data_AF-A0A4P5QSF9-F1
#
_entry.id   AF-A0A4P5QSF9-F1
#
_cell.length_a   1.000
_cell.length_b   1.000
_cell.length_c   1.000
_cell.angle_alpha   90.00
_cell.angle_beta   90.00
_cell.angle_gamma   90.00
#
_symmetry.space_group_name_H-M   'P 1'
#
loop_
_entity.id
_entity.type
_entity.pdbx_description
1 polymer ?
#
loop_
_entity_poly.entity_id
_entity_poly.type
_entity_poly.pdbx_seq_one_letter_code
_entity_poly.pdbx_strand_id
1 'polypeptide(L)' 'MEMPKLPFLCLESVANVQGIGSLSVKRLERKLGVLPAEVMERIKKALRFALDLG' A
#
# COMPACT_ATOMS: atom_id res chain seq x y z
N MET A 1 6.75 7.58 1.80
CA MET A 1 7.41 6.48 2.54
C MET A 1 7.88 5.46 1.53
N GLU A 2 9.17 5.16 1.53
CA GLU A 2 9.75 4.09 0.71
C GLU A 2 9.29 2.72 1.20
N MET A 3 9.02 1.83 0.23
CA MET A 3 8.72 0.44 0.49
C MET A 3 10.02 -0.33 0.75
N PRO A 4 10.03 -1.27 1.71
CA PRO A 4 11.16 -2.17 1.84
C PRO A 4 11.32 -3.01 0.57
N LYS A 5 12.49 -3.62 0.40
CA LYS A 5 12.72 -4.58 -0.68
C LYS A 5 11.76 -5.77 -0.49
N LEU A 6 10.78 -5.84 -1.38
CA LEU A 6 9.76 -6.89 -1.40
C LEU A 6 9.94 -7.71 -2.68
N PRO A 7 9.87 -9.04 -2.64
CA PRO A 7 10.17 -9.89 -3.79
C PRO A 7 9.22 -9.68 -4.97
N PHE A 8 8.06 -9.04 -4.72
CA PHE A 8 7.05 -8.72 -5.72
C PHE A 8 7.11 -7.27 -6.22
N LEU A 9 8.09 -6.47 -5.77
CA LEU A 9 8.38 -5.13 -6.27
C LEU A 9 9.70 -5.18 -7.05
N CYS A 10 9.68 -4.73 -8.30
CA CYS A 10 10.88 -4.78 -9.16
C CYS A 10 11.87 -3.65 -8.89
N LEU A 11 11.38 -2.49 -8.43
CA LEU A 11 12.17 -1.26 -8.23
C LEU A 11 11.87 -0.66 -6.86
N GLU A 12 12.71 0.29 -6.46
CA GLU A 12 12.40 1.17 -5.34
C GLU A 12 11.04 1.83 -5.58
N SER A 13 10.17 1.70 -4.59
CA SER A 13 8.74 1.96 -4.74
C SER A 13 8.21 2.71 -3.53
N VAL A 14 7.05 3.34 -3.70
CA VAL A 14 6.30 4.00 -2.64
C VAL A 14 4.85 3.53 -2.65
N ALA A 15 4.23 3.41 -1.49
CA ALA A 15 2.78 3.27 -1.39
C ALA A 15 2.15 4.67 -1.45
N ASN A 16 1.56 5.04 -2.58
CA ASN A 16 0.87 6.31 -2.73
C ASN A 16 -0.53 6.24 -2.08
N VAL A 17 -0.64 6.78 -0.86
CA VAL A 17 -1.91 6.79 -0.11
C VAL A 17 -2.88 7.88 -0.55
N GLN A 18 -2.42 8.92 -1.27
CA GLN A 18 -3.29 9.98 -1.80
C GLN A 18 -4.13 9.50 -2.98
N GLY A 19 -3.64 8.47 -3.70
CA GLY A 19 -4.36 7.84 -4.80
C GLY A 19 -5.29 6.70 -4.39
N ILE A 20 -5.64 6.58 -3.10
CA ILE A 20 -6.52 5.51 -2.63
C ILE A 20 -7.93 5.65 -3.21
N GLY A 21 -8.54 4.53 -3.59
CA GLY A 21 -9.90 4.51 -4.14
C GLY A 21 -10.50 3.12 -4.16
N SER A 22 -11.80 3.05 -4.47
CA SER A 22 -12.53 1.79 -4.61
C SER A 22 -12.30 1.17 -5.99
N LEU A 23 -12.17 -0.15 -6.04
CA LEU A 23 -11.96 -0.91 -7.27
C LEU A 23 -12.79 -2.19 -7.25
N SER A 24 -13.41 -2.53 -8.38
CA SER A 24 -14.07 -3.84 -8.54
C SER A 24 -13.06 -4.98 -8.41
N VAL A 25 -13.43 -6.04 -7.70
CA VAL A 25 -12.61 -7.27 -7.57
C VAL A 25 -12.27 -7.86 -8.94
N LYS A 26 -13.13 -7.70 -9.95
CA LYS A 26 -12.87 -8.17 -11.32
C LYS A 26 -11.65 -7.50 -11.99
N ARG A 27 -11.20 -6.35 -11.49
CA ARG A 27 -9.99 -5.66 -11.96
C ARG A 27 -8.71 -6.14 -11.28
N LEU A 28 -8.81 -7.01 -10.26
CA LEU A 28 -7.65 -7.61 -9.61
C LEU A 28 -7.29 -8.91 -10.32
N GLU A 29 -6.19 -8.90 -11.10
CA GLU A 29 -5.80 -10.03 -11.94
C GLU A 29 -5.23 -11.21 -11.15
N ARG A 30 -4.32 -10.94 -10.20
CA ARG A 30 -3.69 -11.96 -9.35
C ARG A 30 -3.08 -11.35 -8.09
N LYS A 31 -2.79 -12.20 -7.09
CA LYS A 31 -2.03 -11.81 -5.89
C LYS A 31 -0.53 -11.76 -6.21
N LEU A 32 0.10 -10.61 -5.94
CA LEU A 32 1.55 -10.43 -6.13
C LEU A 32 2.37 -10.88 -4.90
N GLY A 33 1.82 -10.71 -3.70
CA GLY A 33 2.49 -11.07 -2.45
C GLY A 33 1.69 -10.67 -1.21
N VAL A 34 2.36 -10.64 -0.06
CA VAL A 34 1.80 -10.18 1.22
C VAL A 34 2.76 -9.15 1.80
N LEU A 35 2.22 -8.01 2.24
CA LEU A 35 3.00 -7.01 2.94
C LEU A 35 3.28 -7.48 4.38
N PRO A 36 4.50 -7.27 4.90
CA PRO A 36 4.77 -7.43 6.32
C PRO A 36 3.79 -6.58 7.15
N ALA A 37 3.37 -7.10 8.30
CA ALA A 37 2.37 -6.43 9.15
C ALA A 37 2.81 -5.01 9.53
N GLU A 38 4.09 -4.82 9.86
CA GLU A 38 4.65 -3.52 10.19
C GLU A 38 4.51 -2.50 9.04
N VAL A 39 4.75 -2.94 7.79
CA VAL A 39 4.60 -2.08 6.61
C VAL A 39 3.14 -1.67 6.43
N MET A 40 2.21 -2.61 6.62
CA MET A 40 0.78 -2.33 6.57
C MET A 40 0.36 -1.32 7.63
N GLU A 41 0.87 -1.43 8.86
CA GLU A 41 0.59 -0.45 9.92
C GLU A 41 1.12 0.94 9.58
N ARG A 42 2.29 1.04 8.95
CA ARG A 42 2.81 2.33 8.46
C ARG A 42 1.93 2.92 7.35
N ILE A 43 1.40 2.10 6.44
CA ILE A 43 0.44 2.55 5.41
C ILE A 43 -0.85 3.06 6.07
N LYS A 44 -1.40 2.34 7.05
CA LYS A 44 -2.60 2.78 7.78
C LYS A 44 -2.39 4.11 8.50
N LYS A 45 -1.24 4.32 9.13
CA LYS A 45 -0.87 5.61 9.74
C LYS A 45 -0.80 6.73 8.70
N ALA A 46 -0.19 6.47 7.55
CA ALA A 46 -0.14 7.43 6.45
C ALA A 46 -1.53 7.75 5.88
N LEU A 47 -2.43 6.77 5.81
CA LEU A 47 -3.82 6.98 5.41
C LEU A 47 -4.59 7.83 6.42
N ARG A 48 -4.46 7.57 7.72
CA ARG A 48 -5.08 8.40 8.76
C ARG A 48 -4.64 9.85 8.64
N PHE A 49 -3.34 10.08 8.48
CA PHE A 49 -2.80 11.41 8.23
C PHE A 49 -3.34 12.05 6.95
N ALA A 50 -3.32 11.33 5.82
CA ALA A 50 -3.76 11.87 4.54
C ALA A 50 -5.27 12.18 4.48
N LEU A 51 -6.06 11.49 5.29
CA LEU A 51 -7.51 11.64 5.37
C LEU A 51 -7.96 12.49 6.57
N ASP A 52 -7.02 13.06 7.34
CA ASP A 52 -7.27 13.83 8.56
C ASP A 52 -8.14 13.08 9.59
N LEU A 53 -7.90 11.77 9.72
CA LEU A 53 -8.56 10.90 10.68
C LEU A 53 -7.72 10.89 11.97
N GLY A 54 -8.13 11.68 12.95
CA GLY A 54 -7.54 11.75 14.30
C GLY A 54 -7.59 10.43 15.06
#